data_AF-A0A1M6Q134-F1
#
_entry.id   AF-A0A1M6Q134-F1
#
_cell.length_a   1.000
_cell.length_b   1.000
_cell.length_c   1.000
_cell.angle_alpha   90.00
_cell.angle_beta   90.00
_cell.angle_gamma   90.00
#
_symmetry.space_group_name_H-M   'P 1'
#
loop_
_entity.id
_entity.type
_entity.pdbx_description
1 polymer ?
#
loop_
_entity_poly.entity_id
_entity_poly.type
_entity_poly.pdbx_seq_one_letter_code
_entity_poly.pdbx_strand_id
1 'polypeptide(L)'
;MNEVVLLIRYGEIANKGNNRSQFERLLQQRIQTQLFEFANVRVSRLSGRMVVRCSRQDLPKIERELHKVFGIVGMARAISVPLQYQTILQASREYAIEELSGDRFTTFKVEVKRANKQFPVQSQELARQIGGEMLRANSRLQVDVHHPDIEFHVELRENEAFLYHHSIPGLGGLPTGMSGRAGLLLSGGIDSPLAGWYALKRGLEILPIHFHSQPFTSERAMQKVWTLAGKLAAFGAETTLYTLSVTEIQAAIRRECPSMLHTILLRRMMLRLAEAVCREEQCLALVSGDSLGQVASQTLEALYAQDEVLHMPIFRPLIMMDKVQIIDEARKIGTYETSILPYDDCCTLFAPKNPKTRPSLFEIQRAEAHLSIEDLLKDALATTEKRSICSID
;
A
#
# COMPACT_ATOMS: atom_id res chain seq x y z
N MET A 1 0.04 29.60 -21.74
CA MET A 1 -1.09 28.66 -21.65
C MET A 1 -1.10 28.09 -20.25
N ASN A 2 -2.25 28.12 -19.59
CA ASN A 2 -2.45 27.55 -18.27
C ASN A 2 -2.24 26.04 -18.35
N GLU A 3 -1.39 25.48 -17.48
CA GLU A 3 -1.10 24.05 -17.49
C GLU A 3 -1.90 23.35 -16.39
N VAL A 4 -2.58 22.25 -16.73
CA VAL A 4 -3.30 21.43 -15.75
C VAL A 4 -2.31 20.49 -15.08
N VAL A 5 -2.32 20.48 -13.75
CA VAL A 5 -1.41 19.66 -12.94
C VAL A 5 -2.15 18.96 -11.80
N LEU A 6 -1.59 17.85 -11.33
CA LEU A 6 -1.92 17.29 -10.02
C LEU A 6 -0.86 17.73 -9.01
N LEU A 7 -1.30 18.51 -8.04
CA LEU A 7 -0.49 18.95 -6.92
C LEU A 7 -0.61 17.91 -5.79
N ILE A 8 0.46 17.17 -5.56
CA ILE A 8 0.52 16.08 -4.60
C ILE A 8 1.03 16.60 -3.26
N ARG A 9 0.25 16.34 -2.22
CA ARG A 9 0.60 16.52 -0.81
C ARG A 9 0.98 15.16 -0.23
N TYR A 10 2.10 15.10 0.48
CA TYR A 10 2.58 13.92 1.19
C TYR A 10 2.73 14.19 2.70
N GLY A 11 2.82 13.11 3.48
CA GLY A 11 2.66 13.11 4.94
C GLY A 11 3.88 13.53 5.77
N GLU A 12 3.66 13.65 7.09
CA GLU A 12 4.51 14.33 8.08
C GLU A 12 5.93 13.78 8.29
N ILE A 13 6.26 12.56 7.85
CA ILE A 13 7.65 12.05 7.97
C ILE A 13 8.62 12.84 7.09
N ALA A 14 8.12 13.58 6.08
CA ALA A 14 8.89 14.60 5.39
C ALA A 14 9.33 15.78 6.30
N ASN A 15 8.74 15.96 7.50
CA ASN A 15 8.98 17.11 8.38
C ASN A 15 9.94 16.83 9.55
N LYS A 16 10.49 15.62 9.69
CA LYS A 16 11.43 15.27 10.78
C LYS A 16 12.74 14.66 10.23
N GLY A 17 13.83 15.43 10.32
CA GLY A 17 15.22 14.96 10.18
C GLY A 17 15.73 14.75 8.74
N ASN A 18 16.88 14.07 8.62
CA ASN A 18 17.64 13.84 7.37
C ASN A 18 16.93 12.97 6.30
N ASN A 19 15.75 12.42 6.60
CA ASN A 19 15.09 11.41 5.75
C ASN A 19 14.14 12.00 4.70
N ARG A 20 13.92 13.33 4.69
CA ARG A 20 13.01 14.00 3.76
C ARG A 20 13.40 13.79 2.29
N SER A 21 14.68 13.97 1.98
CA SER A 21 15.18 13.82 0.60
C SER A 21 14.97 12.39 0.08
N GLN A 22 15.23 11.39 0.93
CA GLN A 22 14.99 9.98 0.60
C GLN A 22 13.50 9.71 0.37
N PHE A 23 12.63 10.23 1.25
CA PHE A 23 11.18 10.13 1.10
C PHE A 23 10.69 10.70 -0.23
N GLU A 24 11.08 11.95 -0.54
CA GLU A 24 10.65 12.63 -1.78
C GLU A 24 11.18 11.89 -3.02
N ARG A 25 12.41 11.37 -2.97
CA ARG A 25 13.02 10.58 -4.06
C ARG A 25 12.26 9.27 -4.30
N LEU A 26 11.97 8.51 -3.23
CA LEU A 26 11.26 7.24 -3.35
C LEU A 26 9.81 7.46 -3.80
N LEU A 27 9.12 8.46 -3.25
CA LEU A 27 7.78 8.79 -3.70
C LEU A 27 7.78 9.20 -5.19
N GLN A 28 8.76 10.00 -5.62
CA GLN A 28 8.88 10.38 -7.04
C GLN A 28 9.02 9.14 -7.93
N GLN A 29 9.92 8.22 -7.55
CA GLN A 29 10.13 6.97 -8.28
C GLN A 29 8.84 6.14 -8.34
N ARG A 30 8.11 6.01 -7.22
CA ARG A 30 6.86 5.24 -7.19
C ARG A 30 5.77 5.87 -8.07
N ILE A 31 5.61 7.19 -8.04
CA ILE A 31 4.70 7.91 -8.95
C ILE A 31 5.11 7.68 -10.41
N GLN A 32 6.40 7.77 -10.73
CA GLN A 32 6.89 7.55 -12.10
C GLN A 32 6.65 6.11 -12.57
N THR A 33 6.91 5.12 -11.71
CA THR A 33 6.62 3.71 -12.01
C THR A 33 5.14 3.46 -12.19
N GLN A 34 4.27 4.02 -11.32
CA GLN A 34 2.83 3.84 -11.46
C GLN A 34 2.28 4.46 -12.75
N LEU A 35 2.89 5.55 -13.22
CA LEU A 35 2.45 6.29 -14.40
C LEU A 35 3.25 5.96 -15.66
N PHE A 36 3.99 4.84 -15.69
CA PHE A 36 4.91 4.53 -16.78
C PHE A 36 4.22 4.41 -18.16
N GLU A 37 2.95 3.99 -18.20
CA GLU A 37 2.17 3.84 -19.43
C GLU A 37 1.73 5.18 -20.04
N PHE A 38 1.82 6.28 -19.29
CA PHE A 38 1.39 7.59 -19.75
C PHE A 38 2.56 8.35 -20.40
N ALA A 39 2.60 8.35 -21.73
CA ALA A 39 3.70 8.90 -22.54
C ALA A 39 4.03 10.39 -22.31
N ASN A 40 3.10 11.18 -21.76
CA ASN A 40 3.23 12.63 -21.61
C ASN A 40 3.11 13.12 -20.16
N VAL A 41 3.53 12.30 -19.20
CA VAL A 41 3.53 12.68 -17.78
C VAL A 41 4.91 13.15 -17.34
N ARG A 42 4.97 14.30 -16.67
CA ARG A 42 6.19 14.79 -16.02
C ARG A 42 5.98 14.93 -14.52
N VAL A 43 6.81 14.23 -13.75
CA VAL A 43 6.83 14.30 -12.29
C VAL A 43 8.01 15.13 -11.83
N SER A 44 7.76 16.18 -11.07
CA SER A 44 8.80 17.06 -10.54
C SER A 44 8.61 17.34 -9.05
N ARG A 45 9.71 17.50 -8.32
CA ARG A 45 9.71 17.94 -6.93
C ARG A 45 9.70 19.47 -6.90
N LEU A 46 8.81 20.03 -6.09
CA LEU A 46 8.84 21.44 -5.68
C LEU A 46 8.91 21.47 -4.16
N SER A 47 9.53 22.50 -3.57
CA SER A 47 9.71 22.53 -2.11
C SER A 47 8.39 22.27 -1.33
N GLY A 48 8.25 21.07 -0.77
CA GLY A 48 7.09 20.60 0.00
C GLY A 48 5.90 20.07 -0.80
N ARG A 49 6.08 19.82 -2.11
CA ARG A 49 5.07 19.28 -3.04
C ARG A 49 5.71 18.34 -4.06
N MET A 50 4.92 17.42 -4.60
CA MET A 50 5.22 16.79 -5.88
C MET A 50 4.22 17.31 -6.89
N VAL A 51 4.66 17.58 -8.11
CA VAL A 51 3.81 18.06 -9.19
C VAL A 51 3.85 17.06 -10.32
N VAL A 52 2.66 16.62 -10.74
CA VAL A 52 2.47 15.76 -11.90
C VAL A 52 1.81 16.59 -12.99
N ARG A 53 2.56 16.90 -14.04
CA ARG A 53 2.06 17.60 -15.24
C ARG A 53 1.57 16.56 -16.23
N CYS A 54 0.35 16.72 -16.71
CA CYS A 54 -0.31 15.78 -17.59
C CYS A 54 -1.37 16.46 -18.44
N SER A 55 -1.89 15.76 -19.45
CA SER A 55 -3.01 16.28 -20.24
C SER A 55 -4.30 16.26 -19.41
N ARG A 56 -5.23 17.18 -19.70
CA ARG A 56 -6.56 17.20 -19.05
C ARG A 56 -7.36 15.92 -19.30
N GLN A 57 -7.09 15.23 -20.41
CA GLN A 57 -7.76 13.97 -20.79
C GLN A 57 -7.27 12.78 -19.94
N ASP A 58 -6.00 12.76 -19.58
CA ASP A 58 -5.41 11.66 -18.80
C ASP A 58 -5.66 11.81 -17.29
N LEU A 59 -5.95 13.03 -16.84
CA LEU A 59 -6.03 13.38 -15.42
C LEU A 59 -6.95 12.44 -14.61
N PRO A 60 -8.18 12.07 -15.03
CA PRO A 60 -9.00 11.13 -14.26
C PRO A 60 -8.41 9.73 -14.13
N LYS A 61 -7.62 9.27 -15.12
CA LYS A 61 -6.95 7.97 -15.06
C LYS A 61 -5.73 8.03 -14.14
N ILE A 62 -4.92 9.08 -14.31
CA ILE A 62 -3.75 9.32 -13.46
C ILE A 62 -4.14 9.42 -11.99
N GLU A 63 -5.24 10.10 -11.66
CA GLU A 63 -5.71 10.17 -10.28
C GLU A 63 -6.07 8.82 -9.68
N ARG A 64 -6.72 7.94 -10.44
CA ARG A 64 -7.05 6.58 -9.99
C ARG A 64 -5.78 5.78 -9.73
N GLU A 65 -4.79 5.90 -10.61
CA GLU A 65 -3.50 5.25 -10.45
C GLU A 65 -2.74 5.78 -9.23
N LEU A 66 -2.69 7.10 -9.05
CA LEU A 66 -2.01 7.71 -7.91
C LEU A 66 -2.72 7.48 -6.58
N HIS A 67 -4.02 7.21 -6.59
CA HIS A 67 -4.72 6.77 -5.39
C HIS A 67 -4.18 5.44 -4.83
N LYS A 68 -3.49 4.62 -5.64
CA LYS A 68 -2.87 3.36 -5.18
C LYS A 68 -1.47 3.57 -4.57
N VAL A 69 -0.90 4.78 -4.66
CA VAL A 69 0.49 5.06 -4.25
C VAL A 69 0.56 5.50 -2.79
N PHE A 70 1.18 4.67 -1.95
CA PHE A 70 1.49 5.04 -0.57
C PHE A 70 2.49 6.20 -0.48
N GLY A 71 2.32 7.03 0.56
CA GLY A 71 3.04 8.29 0.77
C GLY A 71 2.25 9.52 0.30
N ILE A 72 1.27 9.35 -0.59
CA ILE A 72 0.36 10.43 -1.02
C ILE A 72 -0.74 10.61 0.03
N VAL A 73 -0.81 11.78 0.64
CA VAL A 73 -1.86 12.14 1.62
C VAL A 73 -3.02 12.86 0.94
N GLY A 74 -2.75 13.62 -0.12
CA GLY A 74 -3.80 14.25 -0.89
C GLY A 74 -3.31 14.70 -2.25
N MET A 75 -4.25 14.87 -3.17
CA MET A 75 -4.01 15.27 -4.56
C MET A 75 -4.98 16.38 -4.89
N ALA A 76 -4.49 17.50 -5.43
CA ALA A 76 -5.35 18.60 -5.86
C ALA A 76 -5.22 18.79 -7.36
N ARG A 77 -6.35 18.84 -8.06
CA ARG A 77 -6.43 19.28 -9.45
C ARG A 77 -6.19 20.78 -9.48
N ALA A 78 -5.05 21.19 -10.01
CA ALA A 78 -4.64 22.58 -9.99
C ALA A 78 -4.36 23.10 -11.41
N ILE A 79 -4.55 24.40 -11.56
CA ILE A 79 -4.00 25.15 -12.68
C ILE A 79 -2.67 25.74 -12.24
N SER A 80 -1.61 25.48 -13.00
CA SER A 80 -0.33 26.16 -12.83
C SER A 80 -0.25 27.37 -13.76
N VAL A 81 0.11 28.52 -13.19
CA VAL A 81 0.35 29.77 -13.90
C VAL A 81 1.69 30.39 -13.51
N PRO A 82 2.33 31.18 -14.41
CA PRO A 82 3.48 32.00 -14.06
C PRO A 82 3.24 32.82 -12.78
N LEU A 83 4.29 32.96 -11.96
CA LEU A 83 4.23 33.72 -10.70
C LEU A 83 4.20 35.24 -10.96
N GLN A 84 3.09 35.74 -11.50
CA GLN A 84 2.87 37.13 -11.85
C GLN A 84 1.49 37.56 -11.37
N TYR A 85 1.42 38.74 -10.74
CA TYR A 85 0.18 39.24 -10.12
C TYR A 85 -1.01 39.25 -11.09
N GLN A 86 -0.85 39.86 -12.27
CA GLN A 86 -1.93 39.95 -13.25
C GLN A 86 -2.33 38.58 -13.80
N THR A 87 -1.37 37.69 -14.03
CA THR A 87 -1.64 36.33 -14.51
C THR A 87 -2.43 35.52 -13.48
N ILE A 88 -2.12 35.65 -12.20
CA ILE A 88 -2.86 34.97 -11.11
C ILE A 88 -4.30 35.49 -11.04
N LEU A 89 -4.51 36.81 -11.14
CA LEU A 89 -5.85 37.39 -11.14
C LEU A 89 -6.67 36.91 -12.35
N GLN A 90 -6.09 36.98 -13.54
CA GLN A 90 -6.74 36.53 -14.76
C GLN A 90 -7.10 35.03 -14.69
N ALA A 91 -6.16 34.18 -14.28
CA ALA A 91 -6.40 32.75 -14.15
C ALA A 91 -7.47 32.43 -13.08
N SER A 92 -7.52 33.20 -11.98
CA SER A 92 -8.56 33.03 -10.96
C SER A 92 -9.95 33.41 -11.49
N ARG A 93 -10.02 34.47 -12.31
CA ARG A 93 -11.24 34.89 -13.00
C ARG A 93 -11.73 33.79 -13.96
N GLU A 94 -10.83 33.26 -14.78
CA GLU A 94 -11.12 32.15 -15.71
C GLU A 94 -11.59 30.90 -14.94
N TYR A 95 -10.91 30.56 -13.84
CA TYR A 95 -11.28 29.43 -12.97
C TYR A 95 -12.71 29.55 -12.43
N ALA A 96 -13.12 30.75 -12.00
CA ALA A 96 -14.47 31.00 -11.49
C ALA A 96 -15.56 30.81 -12.56
N ILE A 97 -15.21 31.01 -13.83
CA ILE A 97 -16.13 30.81 -14.96
C ILE A 97 -16.15 29.33 -15.36
N GLU A 98 -15.00 28.69 -15.49
CA GLU A 98 -14.91 27.36 -16.08
C GLU A 98 -15.21 26.25 -15.07
N GLU A 99 -14.59 26.29 -13.89
CA GLU A 99 -14.64 25.21 -12.91
C GLU A 99 -15.74 25.41 -11.85
N LEU A 100 -16.23 26.65 -11.67
CA LEU A 100 -17.25 27.02 -10.68
C LEU A 100 -18.59 27.48 -11.30
N SER A 101 -18.87 27.14 -12.56
CA SER A 101 -20.08 27.59 -13.28
C SER A 101 -21.39 26.90 -12.88
N GLY A 102 -21.33 25.73 -12.24
CA GLY A 102 -22.52 24.94 -11.89
C GLY A 102 -23.28 25.44 -10.66
N ASP A 103 -24.52 24.98 -10.47
CA ASP A 103 -25.38 25.33 -9.32
C ASP A 103 -24.96 24.67 -7.99
N ARG A 104 -23.81 23.99 -7.99
CA ARG A 104 -23.36 23.19 -6.85
C ARG A 104 -22.78 24.04 -5.71
N PHE A 105 -22.26 25.22 -6.04
CA PHE A 105 -21.51 26.05 -5.10
C PHE A 105 -21.97 27.50 -5.19
N THR A 106 -22.30 28.08 -4.05
CA THR A 106 -22.84 29.45 -3.96
C THR A 106 -21.94 30.36 -3.14
N THR A 107 -21.20 29.80 -2.18
CA THR A 107 -20.29 30.54 -1.32
C THR A 107 -18.85 30.05 -1.47
N PHE A 108 -17.88 30.96 -1.36
CA PHE A 108 -16.46 30.61 -1.40
C PHE A 108 -15.61 31.48 -0.49
N LYS A 109 -14.41 30.99 -0.20
CA LYS A 109 -13.35 31.69 0.52
C LYS A 109 -12.04 31.54 -0.25
N VAL A 110 -11.26 32.61 -0.35
CA VAL A 110 -9.92 32.56 -0.96
C VAL A 110 -8.85 32.39 0.11
N GLU A 111 -8.00 31.38 -0.07
CA GLU A 111 -6.89 31.06 0.83
C GLU A 111 -5.55 31.13 0.09
N VAL A 112 -4.71 32.11 0.44
CA VAL A 112 -3.42 32.34 -0.23
C VAL A 112 -2.25 31.87 0.64
N LYS A 113 -1.56 30.81 0.20
CA LYS A 113 -0.37 30.28 0.86
C LYS A 113 0.92 30.72 0.15
N ARG A 114 1.71 31.55 0.82
CA ARG A 114 3.00 32.05 0.32
C ARG A 114 4.16 31.20 0.84
N ALA A 115 4.63 30.24 0.03
CA ALA A 115 5.91 29.58 0.27
C ALA A 115 7.06 30.46 -0.21
N ASN A 116 6.89 31.12 -1.37
CA ASN A 116 7.79 32.17 -1.80
C ASN A 116 7.47 33.49 -1.08
N LYS A 117 8.31 33.90 -0.14
CA LYS A 117 8.16 35.15 0.63
C LYS A 117 8.60 36.41 -0.14
N GLN A 118 9.27 36.25 -1.28
CA GLN A 118 9.72 37.37 -2.13
C GLN A 118 8.60 37.91 -3.03
N PHE A 119 7.48 37.21 -3.17
CA PHE A 119 6.34 37.73 -3.92
C PHE A 119 5.84 39.04 -3.29
N PRO A 120 5.67 40.13 -4.06
CA PRO A 120 5.53 41.49 -3.51
C PRO A 120 4.20 41.74 -2.78
N VAL A 121 3.14 41.01 -3.15
CA VAL A 121 1.81 41.17 -2.55
C VAL A 121 1.63 40.21 -1.37
N GLN A 122 1.10 40.72 -0.26
CA GLN A 122 0.81 39.91 0.92
C GLN A 122 -0.40 39.01 0.71
N SER A 123 -0.48 37.90 1.46
CA SER A 123 -1.53 36.89 1.28
C SER A 123 -2.95 37.44 1.40
N GLN A 124 -3.21 38.25 2.44
CA GLN A 124 -4.54 38.82 2.68
C GLN A 124 -4.97 39.77 1.56
N GLU A 125 -4.07 40.65 1.12
CA GLU A 125 -4.35 41.57 0.03
C GLU A 125 -4.57 40.83 -1.29
N LEU A 126 -3.74 39.83 -1.59
CA LEU A 126 -3.92 39.02 -2.80
C LEU A 126 -5.24 38.25 -2.77
N ALA A 127 -5.61 37.66 -1.63
CA ALA A 127 -6.87 36.95 -1.46
C ALA A 127 -8.08 37.86 -1.74
N ARG A 128 -8.05 39.10 -1.23
CA ARG A 128 -9.09 40.11 -1.46
C ARG A 128 -9.23 40.46 -2.94
N GLN A 129 -8.11 40.66 -3.64
CA GLN A 129 -8.10 41.01 -5.06
C GLN A 129 -8.60 39.84 -5.93
N ILE A 130 -8.16 38.62 -5.65
CA ILE A 130 -8.64 37.40 -6.29
C ILE A 130 -10.15 37.24 -6.10
N GLY A 131 -10.63 37.36 -4.86
CA GLY A 131 -12.07 37.26 -4.56
C GLY A 131 -12.89 38.28 -5.32
N GLY A 132 -12.40 39.52 -5.43
CA GLY A 132 -13.03 40.57 -6.22
C GLY A 132 -13.14 40.23 -7.71
N GLU A 133 -12.09 39.67 -8.32
CA GLU A 133 -12.12 39.22 -9.72
C GLU A 133 -13.08 38.05 -9.92
N MET A 134 -13.07 37.06 -9.01
CA MET A 134 -13.97 35.90 -9.10
C MET A 134 -15.45 36.32 -9.00
N LEU A 135 -15.79 37.24 -8.09
CA LEU A 135 -17.15 37.79 -7.96
C LEU A 135 -17.62 38.55 -9.21
N ARG A 136 -16.73 39.31 -9.86
CA ARG A 136 -17.05 40.00 -11.12
C ARG A 136 -17.24 39.02 -12.27
N ALA A 137 -16.53 37.90 -12.25
CA ALA A 137 -16.59 36.88 -13.31
C ALA A 137 -17.85 36.02 -13.21
N ASN A 138 -18.26 35.68 -11.98
CA ASN A 138 -19.34 34.76 -11.70
C ASN A 138 -20.27 35.37 -10.64
N SER A 139 -21.36 35.98 -11.11
CA SER A 139 -22.35 36.71 -10.30
C SER A 139 -23.14 35.83 -9.34
N ARG A 140 -22.99 34.50 -9.39
CA ARG A 140 -23.65 33.55 -8.48
C ARG A 140 -22.86 33.34 -7.20
N LEU A 141 -21.55 33.57 -7.24
CA LEU A 141 -20.68 33.36 -6.09
C LEU A 141 -20.86 34.49 -5.07
N GLN A 142 -20.80 34.12 -3.80
CA GLN A 142 -20.77 35.03 -2.66
C GLN A 142 -19.61 34.66 -1.74
N VAL A 143 -19.10 35.61 -0.97
CA VAL A 143 -18.00 35.33 -0.04
C VAL A 143 -18.58 34.92 1.31
N ASP A 144 -18.16 33.74 1.79
CA ASP A 144 -18.34 33.31 3.19
C ASP A 144 -16.97 32.88 3.73
N VAL A 145 -16.46 33.58 4.75
CA VAL A 145 -15.14 33.29 5.33
C VAL A 145 -15.18 32.29 6.50
N HIS A 146 -16.38 31.92 6.96
CA HIS A 146 -16.61 31.04 8.10
C HIS A 146 -17.04 29.65 7.67
N HIS A 147 -18.01 29.56 6.76
CA HIS A 147 -18.59 28.30 6.29
C HIS A 147 -18.77 28.27 4.77
N PRO A 148 -17.68 28.44 3.98
CA PRO A 148 -17.78 28.41 2.53
C PRO A 148 -18.14 27.02 2.00
N ASP A 149 -18.92 26.96 0.91
CA ASP A 149 -19.08 25.73 0.13
C ASP A 149 -17.74 25.29 -0.48
N ILE A 150 -16.88 26.27 -0.81
CA ILE A 150 -15.56 26.08 -1.41
C ILE A 150 -14.48 26.92 -0.74
N GLU A 151 -13.36 26.28 -0.40
CA GLU A 151 -12.09 26.97 -0.20
C GLU A 151 -11.27 26.98 -1.50
N PHE A 152 -11.15 28.15 -2.14
CA PHE A 152 -10.30 28.37 -3.31
C PHE A 152 -8.87 28.70 -2.85
N HIS A 153 -7.95 27.78 -3.10
CA HIS A 153 -6.56 27.90 -2.70
C HIS A 153 -5.69 28.46 -3.82
N VAL A 154 -4.80 29.38 -3.44
CA VAL A 154 -3.71 29.86 -4.29
C VAL A 154 -2.39 29.65 -3.56
N GLU A 155 -1.58 28.71 -4.04
CA GLU A 155 -0.24 28.44 -3.50
C GLU A 155 0.84 29.16 -4.34
N LEU A 156 1.50 30.17 -3.76
CA LEU A 156 2.62 30.85 -4.39
C LEU A 156 3.93 30.11 -4.05
N ARG A 157 4.52 29.46 -5.05
CA ARG A 157 5.77 28.70 -4.95
C ARG A 157 6.90 29.46 -5.63
N GLU A 158 8.05 28.83 -5.84
CA GLU A 158 9.28 29.50 -6.31
C GLU A 158 9.06 30.26 -7.62
N ASN A 159 8.58 29.58 -8.68
CA ASN A 159 8.47 30.15 -10.02
C ASN A 159 7.04 30.19 -10.59
N GLU A 160 6.09 29.57 -9.91
CA GLU A 160 4.70 29.42 -10.39
C GLU A 160 3.71 29.49 -9.23
N ALA A 161 2.45 29.76 -9.56
CA ALA A 161 1.32 29.74 -8.65
C ALA A 161 0.35 28.61 -9.03
N PHE A 162 -0.17 27.93 -8.02
CA PHE A 162 -1.14 26.85 -8.21
C PHE A 162 -2.51 27.25 -7.66
N LEU A 163 -3.53 27.15 -8.51
CA LEU A 163 -4.92 27.52 -8.22
C LEU A 163 -5.77 26.25 -8.20
N TYR A 164 -6.46 25.97 -7.08
CA TYR A 164 -7.31 24.78 -6.94
C TYR A 164 -8.36 24.97 -5.85
N HIS A 165 -9.42 24.15 -5.86
CA HIS A 165 -10.48 24.23 -4.85
C HIS A 165 -10.86 22.90 -4.21
N HIS A 166 -10.32 21.79 -4.70
CA HIS A 166 -10.62 20.45 -4.21
C HIS A 166 -9.34 19.64 -4.02
N SER A 167 -9.26 18.91 -2.91
CA SER A 167 -8.23 17.92 -2.67
C SER A 167 -8.87 16.55 -2.44
N ILE A 168 -8.45 15.59 -3.25
CA ILE A 168 -8.81 14.18 -3.15
C ILE A 168 -7.87 13.55 -2.12
N PRO A 169 -8.39 12.81 -1.11
CA PRO A 169 -7.54 12.11 -0.16
C PRO A 169 -6.74 11.01 -0.86
N GLY A 170 -5.50 10.80 -0.42
CA GLY A 170 -4.70 9.63 -0.78
C GLY A 170 -4.65 8.61 0.36
N LEU A 171 -3.98 7.48 0.14
CA LEU A 171 -3.86 6.41 1.14
C LEU A 171 -2.99 6.77 2.35
N GLY A 172 -2.22 7.86 2.26
CA GLY A 172 -1.21 8.24 3.24
C GLY A 172 -0.12 7.17 3.33
N GLY A 173 0.41 6.95 4.53
CA GLY A 173 1.48 5.97 4.75
C GLY A 173 2.85 6.45 4.29
N LEU A 174 3.73 5.50 3.99
CA LEU A 174 5.11 5.72 3.55
C LEU A 174 5.32 5.17 2.13
N PRO A 175 6.12 5.84 1.29
CA PRO A 175 6.54 5.30 0.01
C PRO A 175 7.23 3.94 0.20
N THR A 176 6.83 2.95 -0.60
CA THR A 176 7.43 1.60 -0.60
C THR A 176 8.95 1.68 -0.82
N GLY A 177 9.71 1.03 0.08
CA GLY A 177 11.17 1.05 0.14
C GLY A 177 11.74 1.93 1.26
N MET A 178 10.91 2.76 1.90
CA MET A 178 11.33 3.60 3.04
C MET A 178 11.70 2.81 4.30
N SER A 179 11.20 1.58 4.46
CA SER A 179 11.33 0.80 5.69
C SER A 179 12.04 -0.56 5.50
N GLY A 180 12.77 -0.71 4.40
CA GLY A 180 13.48 -1.94 4.06
C GLY A 180 12.58 -2.97 3.37
N ARG A 181 13.07 -4.21 3.29
CA ARG A 181 12.45 -5.31 2.56
C ARG A 181 12.01 -6.42 3.52
N ALA A 182 10.85 -7.02 3.26
CA ALA A 182 10.30 -8.12 4.05
C ALA A 182 9.62 -9.18 3.19
N GLY A 183 9.70 -10.45 3.61
CA GLY A 183 8.98 -11.54 2.97
C GLY A 183 7.54 -11.64 3.48
N LEU A 184 6.55 -11.65 2.58
CA LEU A 184 5.15 -11.87 2.92
C LEU A 184 4.80 -13.35 2.75
N LEU A 185 4.33 -13.98 3.82
CA LEU A 185 3.69 -15.29 3.77
C LEU A 185 2.31 -15.16 3.11
N LEU A 186 2.28 -15.24 1.79
CA LEU A 186 1.07 -15.10 1.00
C LEU A 186 0.34 -16.44 0.89
N SER A 187 -0.84 -16.50 1.48
CA SER A 187 -1.79 -17.62 1.36
C SER A 187 -2.93 -17.27 0.40
N GLY A 188 -3.75 -18.27 0.09
CA GLY A 188 -4.98 -18.09 -0.68
C GLY A 188 -6.16 -17.52 0.13
N GLY A 189 -5.94 -17.20 1.41
CA GLY A 189 -6.95 -16.68 2.34
C GLY A 189 -7.16 -15.16 2.25
N ILE A 190 -8.04 -14.66 3.12
CA ILE A 190 -8.42 -13.24 3.19
C ILE A 190 -7.31 -12.40 3.88
N ASP A 191 -6.62 -13.02 4.84
CA ASP A 191 -5.88 -12.28 5.85
C ASP A 191 -4.47 -11.88 5.35
N SER A 192 -3.74 -12.80 4.69
CA SER A 192 -2.37 -12.53 4.22
C SER A 192 -2.26 -11.41 3.17
N PRO A 193 -3.16 -11.27 2.17
CA PRO A 193 -3.10 -10.12 1.27
C PRO A 193 -3.29 -8.79 2.02
N LEU A 194 -4.23 -8.74 2.97
CA LEU A 194 -4.46 -7.53 3.77
C LEU A 194 -3.23 -7.19 4.63
N ALA A 195 -2.58 -8.19 5.23
CA ALA A 195 -1.32 -7.98 5.96
C ALA A 195 -0.22 -7.41 5.05
N GLY A 196 -0.09 -7.93 3.82
CA GLY A 196 0.81 -7.39 2.81
C GLY A 196 0.51 -5.93 2.49
N TRP A 197 -0.77 -5.57 2.32
CA TRP A 197 -1.19 -4.20 2.05
C TRP A 197 -0.83 -3.23 3.20
N TYR A 198 -1.03 -3.64 4.46
CA TYR A 198 -0.60 -2.84 5.62
C TYR A 198 0.92 -2.68 5.70
N ALA A 199 1.67 -3.72 5.33
CA ALA A 199 3.12 -3.66 5.29
C ALA A 199 3.62 -2.67 4.22
N LEU A 200 3.04 -2.71 3.01
CA LEU A 200 3.29 -1.71 1.96
C LEU A 200 2.95 -0.29 2.43
N LYS A 201 1.82 -0.11 3.13
CA LYS A 201 1.42 1.20 3.70
C LYS A 201 2.45 1.76 4.69
N ARG A 202 3.22 0.88 5.34
CA ARG A 202 4.32 1.25 6.22
C ARG A 202 5.66 1.37 5.50
N GLY A 203 5.69 1.35 4.17
CA GLY A 203 6.87 1.60 3.35
C GLY A 203 7.80 0.41 3.22
N LEU A 204 7.35 -0.80 3.56
CA LEU A 204 8.11 -2.03 3.32
C LEU A 204 8.03 -2.42 1.85
N GLU A 205 9.15 -2.78 1.25
CA GLU A 205 9.17 -3.60 0.03
C GLU A 205 8.80 -5.03 0.40
N ILE A 206 7.82 -5.59 -0.31
CA ILE A 206 7.24 -6.89 0.02
C ILE A 206 7.56 -7.90 -1.07
N LEU A 207 8.22 -8.98 -0.65
CA LEU A 207 8.52 -10.17 -1.43
C LEU A 207 7.47 -11.25 -1.13
N PRO A 208 6.52 -11.55 -2.04
CA PRO A 208 5.53 -12.59 -1.82
C PRO A 208 6.17 -13.99 -1.83
N ILE A 209 5.92 -14.77 -0.79
CA ILE A 209 6.35 -16.17 -0.63
C ILE A 209 5.10 -17.02 -0.37
N HIS A 210 4.88 -18.04 -1.20
CA HIS A 210 3.76 -18.96 -1.11
C HIS A 210 4.24 -20.41 -1.01
N PHE A 211 3.52 -21.20 -0.23
CA PHE A 211 3.77 -22.63 -0.07
C PHE A 211 2.62 -23.43 -0.65
N HIS A 212 2.93 -24.49 -1.38
CA HIS A 212 1.94 -25.37 -1.98
C HIS A 212 2.26 -26.84 -1.71
N SER A 213 1.29 -27.72 -1.95
CA SER A 213 1.44 -29.16 -1.75
C SER A 213 1.05 -29.90 -3.02
N GLN A 214 1.64 -29.54 -4.16
CA GLN A 214 1.35 -30.25 -5.42
C GLN A 214 1.88 -31.69 -5.35
N PRO A 215 1.17 -32.67 -5.94
CA PRO A 215 -0.05 -32.54 -6.76
C PRO A 215 -1.37 -32.47 -5.98
N PHE A 216 -1.34 -32.43 -4.64
CA PHE A 216 -2.54 -32.44 -3.81
C PHE A 216 -3.28 -31.09 -3.75
N THR A 217 -2.61 -29.97 -4.03
CA THR A 217 -3.25 -28.66 -4.23
C THR A 217 -3.50 -28.40 -5.72
N SER A 218 -4.71 -27.94 -6.05
CA SER A 218 -5.10 -27.66 -7.45
C SER A 218 -4.35 -26.49 -8.08
N GLU A 219 -4.19 -26.48 -9.40
CA GLU A 219 -3.67 -25.32 -10.15
C GLU A 219 -4.53 -24.06 -9.93
N ARG A 220 -5.83 -24.21 -9.69
CA ARG A 220 -6.74 -23.10 -9.40
C ARG A 220 -6.41 -22.42 -8.06
N ALA A 221 -5.92 -23.17 -7.07
CA ALA A 221 -5.43 -22.60 -5.83
C ALA A 221 -4.18 -21.73 -6.07
N MET A 222 -3.28 -22.15 -6.95
CA MET A 222 -2.12 -21.35 -7.37
C MET A 222 -2.54 -20.09 -8.12
N GLN A 223 -3.46 -20.20 -9.07
CA GLN A 223 -4.00 -19.05 -9.81
C GLN A 223 -4.61 -18.00 -8.87
N LYS A 224 -5.33 -18.45 -7.83
CA LYS A 224 -5.89 -17.58 -6.79
C LYS A 224 -4.79 -16.74 -6.12
N VAL A 225 -3.68 -17.36 -5.75
CA VAL A 225 -2.54 -16.68 -5.13
C VAL A 225 -1.85 -15.73 -6.11
N TRP A 226 -1.71 -16.12 -7.39
CA TRP A 226 -1.16 -15.23 -8.42
C TRP A 226 -2.00 -13.97 -8.61
N THR A 227 -3.33 -14.11 -8.61
CA THR A 227 -4.23 -12.96 -8.67
C THR A 227 -4.09 -12.06 -7.44
N LEU A 228 -3.99 -12.64 -6.24
CA LEU A 228 -3.77 -11.85 -5.01
C LEU A 228 -2.41 -11.13 -5.01
N ALA A 229 -1.35 -11.77 -5.49
CA ALA A 229 -0.04 -11.14 -5.65
C ALA A 229 -0.11 -9.98 -6.68
N GLY A 230 -0.81 -10.16 -7.80
CA GLY A 230 -1.02 -9.12 -8.81
C GLY A 230 -1.79 -7.91 -8.27
N LYS A 231 -2.81 -8.15 -7.43
CA LYS A 231 -3.54 -7.08 -6.73
C LYS A 231 -2.65 -6.29 -5.77
N LEU A 232 -1.74 -6.96 -5.06
CA LEU A 232 -0.76 -6.27 -4.21
C LEU A 232 0.30 -5.51 -5.01
N ALA A 233 0.69 -6.02 -6.19
CA ALA A 233 1.63 -5.34 -7.07
C ALA A 233 1.07 -3.98 -7.55
N ALA A 234 -0.25 -3.84 -7.69
CA ALA A 234 -0.91 -2.56 -7.98
C ALA A 234 -0.70 -1.50 -6.89
N PHE A 235 -0.36 -1.90 -5.66
CA PHE A 235 0.01 -1.03 -4.54
C PHE A 235 1.54 -0.96 -4.31
N GLY A 236 2.33 -1.54 -5.21
CA GLY A 236 3.79 -1.49 -5.18
C GLY A 236 4.51 -2.67 -4.54
N ALA A 237 3.84 -3.82 -4.31
CA ALA A 237 4.55 -5.07 -4.00
C ALA A 237 5.43 -5.52 -5.16
N GLU A 238 6.40 -6.40 -4.88
CA GLU A 238 7.20 -6.99 -5.94
C GLU A 238 6.36 -7.90 -6.83
N THR A 239 6.68 -7.87 -8.13
CA THR A 239 6.04 -8.70 -9.15
C THR A 239 6.60 -10.12 -9.18
N THR A 240 7.63 -10.44 -8.40
CA THR A 240 8.18 -11.80 -8.33
C THR A 240 7.60 -12.55 -7.14
N LEU A 241 6.80 -13.57 -7.40
CA LEU A 241 6.27 -14.50 -6.40
C LEU A 241 7.19 -15.72 -6.29
N TYR A 242 7.56 -16.05 -5.05
CA TYR A 242 8.31 -17.25 -4.71
C TYR A 242 7.34 -18.36 -4.32
N THR A 243 7.48 -19.52 -4.94
CA THR A 243 6.66 -20.70 -4.61
C THR A 243 7.54 -21.86 -4.23
N LEU A 244 7.20 -22.53 -3.13
CA LEU A 244 7.94 -23.69 -2.62
C LEU A 244 6.98 -24.84 -2.30
N SER A 245 7.39 -26.06 -2.60
CA SER A 245 6.65 -27.26 -2.23
C SER A 245 6.92 -27.63 -0.79
N VAL A 246 5.86 -27.91 -0.02
CA VAL A 246 5.93 -28.48 1.33
C VAL A 246 5.38 -29.90 1.40
N THR A 247 5.16 -30.56 0.24
CA THR A 247 4.57 -31.89 0.16
C THR A 247 5.35 -32.93 0.96
N GLU A 248 6.67 -33.02 0.77
CA GLU A 248 7.51 -34.01 1.47
C GLU A 248 7.62 -33.71 2.97
N ILE A 249 7.67 -32.43 3.35
CA ILE A 249 7.63 -31.98 4.75
C ILE A 249 6.32 -32.45 5.40
N GLN A 250 5.18 -32.25 4.74
CA GLN A 250 3.89 -32.69 5.24
C GLN A 250 3.82 -34.21 5.37
N ALA A 251 4.34 -34.96 4.41
CA ALA A 251 4.39 -36.41 4.44
C ALA A 251 5.24 -36.93 5.62
N ALA A 252 6.41 -36.33 5.86
CA ALA A 252 7.29 -36.67 6.99
C ALA A 252 6.62 -36.38 8.34
N ILE A 253 6.08 -35.16 8.52
CA ILE A 253 5.33 -34.77 9.72
C ILE A 253 4.18 -35.76 10.00
N ARG A 254 3.46 -36.17 8.96
CA ARG A 254 2.33 -37.10 9.12
C ARG A 254 2.77 -38.49 9.58
N ARG A 255 3.91 -38.96 9.09
CA ARG A 255 4.45 -40.29 9.40
C ARG A 255 5.07 -40.34 10.79
N GLU A 256 5.75 -39.28 11.20
CA GLU A 256 6.68 -39.32 12.34
C GLU A 256 6.19 -38.53 13.57
N CYS A 257 5.21 -37.64 13.41
CA CYS A 257 4.76 -36.76 14.49
C CYS A 257 3.29 -36.98 14.91
N PRO A 258 2.94 -36.65 16.17
CA PRO A 258 1.56 -36.71 16.65
C PRO A 258 0.61 -35.81 15.84
N SER A 259 -0.54 -36.35 15.45
CA SER A 259 -1.51 -35.66 14.57
C SER A 259 -1.95 -34.29 15.07
N MET A 260 -2.15 -34.14 16.38
CA MET A 260 -2.56 -32.87 16.99
C MET A 260 -1.54 -31.73 16.83
N LEU A 261 -0.28 -32.04 16.50
CA LEU A 261 0.81 -31.07 16.32
C LEU A 261 1.10 -30.75 14.85
N HIS A 262 0.51 -31.48 13.90
CA HIS A 262 0.84 -31.38 12.46
C HIS A 262 0.80 -29.95 11.93
N THR A 263 -0.24 -29.19 12.25
CA THR A 263 -0.37 -27.80 11.78
C THR A 263 0.74 -26.90 12.29
N ILE A 264 1.12 -27.01 13.57
CA ILE A 264 2.15 -26.13 14.15
C ILE A 264 3.54 -26.50 13.64
N LEU A 265 3.83 -27.80 13.51
CA LEU A 265 5.07 -28.30 12.93
C LEU A 265 5.23 -27.84 11.47
N LEU A 266 4.16 -27.95 10.67
CA LEU A 266 4.18 -27.48 9.29
C LEU A 266 4.46 -25.96 9.22
N ARG A 267 3.79 -25.16 10.06
CA ARG A 267 4.01 -23.71 10.09
C ARG A 267 5.43 -23.36 10.52
N ARG A 268 6.02 -24.08 11.49
CA ARG A 268 7.44 -23.92 11.86
C ARG A 268 8.37 -24.20 10.68
N MET A 269 8.12 -25.25 9.90
CA MET A 269 8.90 -25.53 8.68
C MET A 269 8.73 -24.44 7.61
N MET A 270 7.50 -23.97 7.37
CA MET A 270 7.23 -22.85 6.46
C MET A 270 7.96 -21.56 6.88
N LEU A 271 8.01 -21.27 8.19
CA LEU A 271 8.75 -20.13 8.72
C LEU A 271 10.26 -20.24 8.46
N ARG A 272 10.85 -21.42 8.68
CA ARG A 272 12.27 -21.68 8.37
C ARG A 272 12.57 -21.52 6.87
N LEU A 273 11.70 -22.05 6.00
CA LEU A 273 11.84 -21.90 4.56
C LEU A 273 11.72 -20.43 4.13
N ALA A 274 10.73 -19.71 4.64
CA ALA A 274 10.54 -18.30 4.33
C ALA A 274 11.72 -17.44 4.83
N GLU A 275 12.28 -17.77 5.99
CA GLU A 275 13.47 -17.11 6.51
C GLU A 275 14.68 -17.34 5.59
N ALA A 276 14.89 -18.57 5.10
CA ALA A 276 15.96 -18.89 4.17
C ALA A 276 15.84 -18.07 2.87
N VAL A 277 14.65 -18.06 2.25
CA VAL A 277 14.36 -17.23 1.07
C VAL A 277 14.60 -15.74 1.37
N CYS A 278 14.15 -15.27 2.53
CA CYS A 278 14.36 -13.89 2.95
C CYS A 278 15.83 -13.52 3.08
N ARG A 279 16.68 -14.41 3.61
CA ARG A 279 18.12 -14.15 3.74
C ARG A 279 18.80 -14.02 2.38
N GLU A 280 18.47 -14.89 1.42
CA GLU A 280 18.96 -14.79 0.05
C GLU A 280 18.54 -13.48 -0.63
N GLU A 281 17.31 -13.04 -0.36
CA GLU A 281 16.72 -11.82 -0.91
C GLU A 281 16.94 -10.58 -0.02
N GLN A 282 17.83 -10.66 0.98
CA GLN A 282 18.18 -9.53 1.86
C GLN A 282 16.98 -8.87 2.58
N CYS A 283 15.92 -9.63 2.82
CA CYS A 283 14.79 -9.23 3.64
C CYS A 283 15.19 -9.23 5.12
N LEU A 284 14.73 -8.21 5.86
CA LEU A 284 15.04 -8.03 7.28
C LEU A 284 13.92 -8.52 8.21
N ALA A 285 12.77 -8.91 7.66
CA ALA A 285 11.60 -9.35 8.40
C ALA A 285 10.72 -10.27 7.56
N LEU A 286 9.83 -10.99 8.25
CA LEU A 286 8.67 -11.66 7.67
C LEU A 286 7.38 -10.88 7.97
N VAL A 287 6.35 -11.09 7.17
CA VAL A 287 4.99 -10.58 7.37
C VAL A 287 4.01 -11.74 7.27
N SER A 288 3.12 -11.86 8.25
CA SER A 288 2.06 -12.87 8.28
C SER A 288 0.68 -12.24 8.47
N GLY A 289 -0.34 -12.91 7.92
CA GLY A 289 -1.75 -12.59 8.10
C GLY A 289 -2.36 -13.13 9.40
N ASP A 290 -1.57 -13.49 10.40
CA ASP A 290 -2.09 -14.06 11.65
C ASP A 290 -2.92 -13.04 12.46
N SER A 291 -4.06 -13.50 12.99
CA SER A 291 -4.91 -12.80 13.95
C SER A 291 -5.08 -13.63 15.22
N LEU A 292 -4.94 -13.00 16.40
CA LEU A 292 -4.92 -13.71 17.68
C LEU A 292 -6.28 -14.34 17.99
N GLY A 293 -6.29 -15.64 18.25
CA GLY A 293 -7.49 -16.37 18.68
C GLY A 293 -8.47 -16.74 17.56
N GLN A 294 -8.14 -16.50 16.30
CA GLN A 294 -9.02 -16.81 15.17
C GLN A 294 -9.06 -18.31 14.84
N VAL A 295 -7.92 -19.00 14.91
CA VAL A 295 -7.80 -20.46 14.69
C VAL A 295 -6.86 -21.10 15.72
N ALA A 296 -6.90 -22.44 15.85
CA ALA A 296 -6.08 -23.18 16.82
C ALA A 296 -4.56 -22.92 16.69
N SER A 297 -4.07 -22.63 15.48
CA SER A 297 -2.67 -22.31 15.23
C SER A 297 -2.31 -20.83 15.48
N GLN A 298 -3.25 -20.02 15.97
CA GLN A 298 -3.08 -18.59 16.23
C GLN A 298 -3.46 -18.23 17.68
N THR A 299 -3.36 -19.18 18.61
CA THR A 299 -3.34 -18.88 20.05
C THR A 299 -2.00 -18.29 20.45
N LEU A 300 -1.93 -17.65 21.62
CA LEU A 300 -0.67 -17.08 22.11
C LEU A 300 0.42 -18.15 22.24
N GLU A 301 0.08 -19.32 22.77
CA GLU A 301 1.02 -20.45 22.89
C GLU A 301 1.47 -20.98 21.52
N ALA A 302 0.56 -21.07 20.54
CA ALA A 302 0.91 -21.53 19.20
C ALA A 302 1.78 -20.52 18.45
N LEU A 303 1.54 -19.21 18.62
CA LEU A 303 2.37 -18.16 18.02
C LEU A 303 3.75 -18.12 18.66
N TYR A 304 3.83 -18.18 20.00
CA TYR A 304 5.11 -18.27 20.72
C TYR A 304 5.93 -19.47 20.25
N ALA A 305 5.30 -20.63 20.13
CA ALA A 305 5.96 -21.82 19.66
C ALA A 305 6.29 -21.78 18.16
N GLN A 306 5.61 -20.98 17.33
CA GLN A 306 6.01 -20.80 15.94
C GLN A 306 7.21 -19.88 15.81
N ASP A 307 7.22 -18.76 16.53
CA ASP A 307 8.24 -17.71 16.41
C ASP A 307 9.62 -18.14 16.89
N GLU A 308 9.69 -19.15 17.78
CA GLU A 308 10.95 -19.66 18.32
C GLU A 308 11.93 -20.17 17.25
N VAL A 309 11.45 -20.54 16.05
CA VAL A 309 12.34 -20.99 14.95
C VAL A 309 13.01 -19.87 14.17
N LEU A 310 12.56 -18.62 14.35
CA LEU A 310 12.98 -17.49 13.54
C LEU A 310 14.14 -16.74 14.18
N HIS A 311 15.07 -16.28 13.35
CA HIS A 311 16.12 -15.34 13.76
C HIS A 311 15.96 -13.93 13.16
N MET A 312 14.79 -13.64 12.59
CA MET A 312 14.38 -12.32 12.12
C MET A 312 12.99 -11.96 12.66
N PRO A 313 12.64 -10.67 12.78
CA PRO A 313 11.31 -10.27 13.23
C PRO A 313 10.21 -10.74 12.27
N ILE A 314 9.05 -11.07 12.82
CA ILE A 314 7.82 -11.35 12.07
C ILE A 314 6.74 -10.33 12.45
N PHE A 315 6.26 -9.58 11.47
CA PHE A 315 5.20 -8.60 11.64
C PHE A 315 3.83 -9.25 11.40
N ARG A 316 2.88 -8.96 12.29
CA ARG A 316 1.49 -9.43 12.22
C ARG A 316 0.53 -8.25 12.27
N PRO A 317 0.32 -7.53 11.15
CA PRO A 317 -0.51 -6.32 11.15
C PRO A 317 -1.94 -6.54 11.65
N LEU A 318 -2.46 -7.78 11.53
CA LEU A 318 -3.83 -8.14 11.86
C LEU A 318 -3.99 -8.75 13.27
N ILE A 319 -2.91 -8.82 14.07
CA ILE A 319 -2.88 -9.59 15.32
C ILE A 319 -3.97 -9.20 16.33
N MET A 320 -4.40 -7.93 16.33
CA MET A 320 -5.44 -7.39 17.21
C MET A 320 -6.75 -7.05 16.49
N MET A 321 -6.93 -7.49 15.23
CA MET A 321 -8.15 -7.23 14.46
C MET A 321 -9.12 -8.40 14.57
N ASP A 322 -10.42 -8.10 14.71
CA ASP A 322 -11.45 -9.11 14.59
C ASP A 322 -11.71 -9.48 13.11
N LYS A 323 -12.46 -10.57 12.89
CA LYS A 323 -12.69 -11.09 11.55
C LYS A 323 -13.54 -10.15 10.68
N VAL A 324 -14.47 -9.41 11.27
CA VAL A 324 -15.35 -8.49 10.54
C VAL A 324 -14.53 -7.33 10.00
N GLN A 325 -13.66 -6.75 10.85
CA GLN A 325 -12.73 -5.70 10.46
C GLN A 325 -11.81 -6.17 9.32
N ILE A 326 -11.25 -7.37 9.42
CA ILE A 326 -10.39 -7.94 8.36
C ILE A 326 -11.15 -8.06 7.04
N ILE A 327 -12.39 -8.57 7.07
CA ILE A 327 -13.22 -8.74 5.88
C ILE A 327 -13.56 -7.38 5.24
N ASP A 328 -13.97 -6.40 6.04
CA ASP A 328 -14.36 -5.08 5.54
C ASP A 328 -13.18 -4.34 4.91
N GLU A 329 -11.98 -4.43 5.50
CA GLU A 329 -10.78 -3.88 4.90
C GLU A 329 -10.35 -4.64 3.64
N ALA A 330 -10.45 -5.98 3.62
CA ALA A 330 -10.15 -6.78 2.43
C ALA A 330 -11.05 -6.44 1.23
N ARG A 331 -12.33 -6.09 1.47
CA ARG A 331 -13.24 -5.59 0.43
C ARG A 331 -12.81 -4.23 -0.09
N LYS A 332 -12.40 -3.31 0.78
CA LYS A 332 -11.93 -1.96 0.38
C LYS A 332 -10.72 -2.02 -0.54
N ILE A 333 -9.83 -2.99 -0.33
CA ILE A 333 -8.63 -3.19 -1.17
C ILE A 333 -8.86 -4.20 -2.30
N GLY A 334 -10.09 -4.69 -2.47
CA GLY A 334 -10.47 -5.58 -3.56
C GLY A 334 -9.87 -6.98 -3.51
N THR A 335 -9.36 -7.47 -2.37
CA THR A 335 -8.76 -8.82 -2.28
C THR A 335 -9.78 -9.89 -1.87
N TYR A 336 -10.87 -9.49 -1.21
CA TYR A 336 -11.86 -10.39 -0.62
C TYR A 336 -12.47 -11.39 -1.62
N GLU A 337 -12.94 -10.93 -2.78
CA GLU A 337 -13.65 -11.75 -3.77
C GLU A 337 -12.77 -12.89 -4.31
N THR A 338 -11.47 -12.60 -4.46
CA THR A 338 -10.49 -13.61 -4.89
C THR A 338 -10.20 -14.59 -3.77
N SER A 339 -10.04 -14.11 -2.54
CA SER A 339 -9.71 -14.94 -1.37
C SER A 339 -10.79 -15.97 -1.00
N ILE A 340 -12.07 -15.68 -1.27
CA ILE A 340 -13.19 -16.58 -0.93
C ILE A 340 -13.46 -17.68 -1.97
N LEU A 341 -12.72 -17.72 -3.08
CA LEU A 341 -12.88 -18.78 -4.08
C LEU A 341 -12.62 -20.17 -3.44
N PRO A 342 -13.48 -21.18 -3.72
CA PRO A 342 -13.53 -22.45 -2.99
C PRO A 342 -12.42 -23.42 -3.42
N TYR A 343 -11.17 -23.00 -3.27
CA TYR A 343 -9.98 -23.79 -3.54
C TYR A 343 -9.16 -23.90 -2.26
N ASP A 344 -8.95 -25.15 -1.83
CA ASP A 344 -8.26 -25.48 -0.59
C ASP A 344 -6.79 -25.04 -0.61
N ASP A 345 -6.31 -24.64 0.57
CA ASP A 345 -4.93 -24.24 0.80
C ASP A 345 -4.12 -25.45 1.32
N CYS A 346 -2.80 -25.39 1.20
CA CYS A 346 -1.89 -26.44 1.66
C CYS A 346 -2.08 -26.78 3.15
N CYS A 347 -2.42 -25.78 3.97
CA CYS A 347 -2.59 -25.92 5.42
C CYS A 347 -3.91 -26.60 5.81
N THR A 348 -4.95 -26.58 4.96
CA THR A 348 -6.26 -27.17 5.27
C THR A 348 -6.37 -28.61 4.81
N LEU A 349 -5.69 -28.97 3.72
CA LEU A 349 -5.71 -30.28 3.08
C LEU A 349 -5.44 -31.44 4.06
N PHE A 350 -4.53 -31.24 5.02
CA PHE A 350 -4.15 -32.25 6.02
C PHE A 350 -4.30 -31.75 7.46
N ALA A 351 -5.18 -30.78 7.70
CA ALA A 351 -5.44 -30.30 9.05
C ALA A 351 -5.98 -31.44 9.94
N PRO A 352 -5.45 -31.62 11.16
CA PRO A 352 -5.94 -32.66 12.05
C PRO A 352 -7.37 -32.35 12.51
N LYS A 353 -8.15 -33.39 12.81
CA LYS A 353 -9.53 -33.24 13.33
C LYS A 353 -9.59 -32.46 14.64
N ASN A 354 -8.60 -32.64 15.50
CA ASN A 354 -8.49 -32.01 16.82
C ASN A 354 -7.09 -31.36 16.95
N PRO A 355 -6.86 -30.17 16.34
CA PRO A 355 -5.59 -29.47 16.47
C PRO A 355 -5.36 -29.02 17.91
N LYS A 356 -4.10 -29.09 18.38
CA LYS A 356 -3.75 -28.62 19.72
C LYS A 356 -3.78 -27.10 19.76
N THR A 357 -4.62 -26.53 20.63
CA THR A 357 -4.77 -25.07 20.80
C THR A 357 -3.76 -24.49 21.78
N ARG A 358 -3.21 -25.29 22.70
CA ARG A 358 -2.22 -24.87 23.70
C ARG A 358 -1.00 -25.79 23.66
N PRO A 359 -0.22 -25.74 22.58
CA PRO A 359 0.99 -26.54 22.48
C PRO A 359 2.05 -26.04 23.46
N SER A 360 2.78 -26.95 24.10
CA SER A 360 4.01 -26.57 24.80
C SER A 360 5.20 -26.61 23.85
N LEU A 361 6.17 -25.70 24.03
CA LEU A 361 7.39 -25.68 23.22
C LEU A 361 8.16 -27.01 23.33
N PHE A 362 8.20 -27.59 24.53
CA PHE A 362 8.85 -28.88 24.78
C PHE A 362 8.26 -30.02 23.93
N GLU A 363 6.95 -30.12 23.83
CA GLU A 363 6.30 -31.16 23.01
C GLU A 363 6.60 -30.98 21.53
N ILE A 364 6.64 -29.73 21.05
CA ILE A 364 6.96 -29.41 19.66
C ILE A 364 8.40 -29.78 19.36
N GLN A 365 9.36 -29.34 20.17
CA GLN A 365 10.78 -29.67 19.97
C GLN A 365 11.02 -31.18 20.04
N ARG A 366 10.33 -31.89 20.93
CA ARG A 366 10.40 -33.36 21.00
C ARG A 366 9.83 -34.02 19.74
N ALA A 367 8.74 -33.51 19.18
CA ALA A 367 8.19 -34.02 17.93
C ALA A 367 9.15 -33.75 16.76
N GLU A 368 9.72 -32.54 16.69
CA GLU A 368 10.71 -32.14 15.69
C GLU A 368 11.98 -32.98 15.70
N ALA A 369 12.42 -33.47 16.87
CA ALA A 369 13.60 -34.32 16.99
C ALA A 369 13.50 -35.65 16.21
N HIS A 370 12.31 -36.04 15.76
CA HIS A 370 12.12 -37.22 14.91
C HIS A 370 12.30 -36.91 13.42
N LEU A 371 12.28 -35.64 13.03
CA LEU A 371 12.36 -35.19 11.64
C LEU A 371 13.80 -34.86 11.25
N SER A 372 14.22 -35.27 10.05
CA SER A 372 15.45 -34.78 9.40
C SER A 372 15.24 -33.36 8.87
N ILE A 373 15.13 -32.37 9.77
CA ILE A 373 14.74 -30.99 9.42
C ILE A 373 15.66 -30.39 8.36
N GLU A 374 16.98 -30.52 8.50
CA GLU A 374 17.94 -29.90 7.57
C GLU A 374 17.78 -30.45 6.15
N ASP A 375 17.67 -31.77 6.00
CA ASP A 375 17.46 -32.42 4.70
C ASP A 375 16.11 -32.02 4.10
N LEU A 376 15.04 -32.05 4.89
CA LEU A 376 13.71 -31.65 4.45
C LEU A 376 13.64 -30.19 3.99
N LEU A 377 14.33 -29.28 4.69
CA LEU A 377 14.41 -27.88 4.29
C LEU A 377 15.20 -27.72 3.01
N LYS A 378 16.33 -28.42 2.88
CA LYS A 378 17.18 -28.39 1.69
C LYS A 378 16.41 -28.87 0.46
N ASP A 379 15.70 -29.99 0.57
CA ASP A 379 14.92 -30.55 -0.52
C ASP A 379 13.76 -29.62 -0.91
N ALA A 380 13.05 -29.04 0.06
CA ALA A 380 11.99 -28.07 -0.21
C ALA A 380 12.53 -26.77 -0.86
N LEU A 381 13.68 -26.25 -0.41
CA LEU A 381 14.33 -25.08 -1.02
C LEU A 381 14.75 -25.36 -2.47
N ALA A 382 15.15 -26.58 -2.80
CA ALA A 382 15.48 -26.98 -4.17
C ALA A 382 14.26 -26.93 -5.12
N THR A 383 13.03 -26.89 -4.59
CA THR A 383 11.79 -26.72 -5.36
C THR A 383 11.39 -25.27 -5.58
N THR A 384 12.20 -24.30 -5.14
CA THR A 384 11.86 -22.87 -5.23
C THR A 384 11.71 -22.43 -6.68
N GLU A 385 10.52 -21.93 -7.03
CA GLU A 385 10.25 -21.30 -8.32
C GLU A 385 10.02 -19.79 -8.14
N LYS A 386 10.62 -18.99 -9.03
CA LYS A 386 10.38 -17.54 -9.11
C LYS A 386 9.47 -17.26 -10.29
N ARG A 387 8.27 -16.75 -10.02
CA ARG A 387 7.28 -16.42 -11.05
C ARG A 387 7.08 -14.92 -11.15
N SER A 388 7.19 -14.37 -12.36
CA SER A 388 6.76 -13.00 -12.64
C SER A 388 5.24 -12.91 -12.72
N ILE A 389 4.67 -11.96 -12.01
CA ILE A 389 3.24 -11.69 -11.87
C ILE A 389 2.96 -10.30 -12.45
N CYS A 390 1.92 -10.19 -13.26
CA CYS A 390 1.43 -8.90 -13.73
C CYS A 390 0.63 -8.20 -12.62
N SER A 391 0.75 -6.87 -12.54
CA SER A 391 -0.17 -6.06 -11.73
C SER A 391 -1.60 -6.24 -12.23
N ILE A 392 -2.56 -6.37 -11.33
CA ILE A 392 -4.00 -6.55 -11.63
C ILE A 392 -4.77 -5.52 -10.82
N ASP A 393 -5.70 -4.83 -11.48
CA ASP A 393 -6.59 -3.83 -10.88
C ASP A 393 -7.73 -4.44 -10.05
#